data_AF-A0A0R3Q053-F1
#
_entry.id   AF-A0A0R3Q053-F1
#
_cell.length_a   1.000
_cell.length_b   1.000
_cell.length_c   1.000
_cell.angle_alpha   90.00
_cell.angle_beta   90.00
_cell.angle_gamma   90.00
#
_symmetry.space_group_name_H-M   'P 1'
#
loop_
_entity.id
_entity.type
_entity.pdbx_description
1 polymer ?
#
loop_
_entity_poly.entity_id
_entity_poly.type
_entity_poly.pdbx_seq_one_letter_code
_entity_poly.pdbx_strand_id
1 'polypeptide(L)'
;MGCALFVVIFMRVQIEERSLIFGCLGSLPGMVDDYLDAAQKKMLFVSIWCSFAIALFLLNSQGKRMTYPVIPDFKPWKAVVLIITGFIGGVFTSFAGSGVDICIFSITTLLFRVSEKTATPTTVVVMGLNSMVGTYCRIVWYGNVSELAMEYLKVTIPVAVSMAPFGSFVGSHFHRQVLACFVYVLEAFSVVGFLITQPPWHLIVIGAVTVFFAFGLFYMISRLGKRIMEALEVPIIIATSATSA
;
A
#
# COMPACT_ATOMS: atom_id res chain seq x y z
N MET A 1 -1.46 7.71 14.61
CA MET A 1 -1.73 7.93 13.15
C MET A 1 -2.97 8.77 12.85
N GLY A 2 -3.89 9.02 13.78
CA GLY A 2 -5.07 9.89 13.55
C GLY A 2 -4.75 11.34 13.14
N CYS A 3 -3.57 11.87 13.50
CA CYS A 3 -3.12 13.19 13.06
C CYS A 3 -2.88 13.27 11.53
N ALA A 4 -2.52 12.16 10.89
CA ALA A 4 -2.38 12.13 9.43
C ALA A 4 -3.74 12.21 8.74
N LEU A 5 -4.76 11.53 9.27
CA LEU A 5 -6.16 11.67 8.83
C LEU A 5 -6.60 13.14 8.96
N PHE A 6 -6.33 13.77 10.12
CA PHE A 6 -6.68 15.17 10.36
C PHE A 6 -6.03 16.11 9.33
N VAL A 7 -4.72 15.97 9.07
CA VAL A 7 -4.02 16.83 8.11
C VAL A 7 -4.50 16.59 6.68
N VAL A 8 -4.75 15.34 6.29
CA VAL A 8 -5.26 15.01 4.96
C VAL A 8 -6.65 15.59 4.73
N ILE A 9 -7.53 15.54 5.74
CA ILE A 9 -8.85 16.18 5.71
C ILE A 9 -8.73 17.71 5.70
N PHE A 10 -7.89 18.27 6.57
CA PHE A 10 -7.70 19.72 6.72
C PHE A 10 -7.14 20.36 5.43
N MET A 11 -6.19 19.68 4.80
CA MET A 11 -5.56 20.12 3.56
C MET A 11 -6.38 19.82 2.29
N ARG A 12 -7.55 19.16 2.40
CA ARG A 12 -8.39 18.77 1.25
C ARG A 12 -7.59 18.03 0.17
N VAL A 13 -6.65 17.19 0.58
CA VAL A 13 -5.84 16.42 -0.37
C VAL A 13 -6.76 15.48 -1.14
N GLN A 14 -6.52 15.29 -2.43
CA GLN A 14 -7.30 14.36 -3.24
C GLN A 14 -7.09 12.93 -2.73
N ILE A 15 -8.17 12.30 -2.29
CA ILE A 15 -8.21 10.94 -1.78
C ILE A 15 -9.20 10.14 -2.62
N GLU A 16 -8.92 8.87 -2.81
CA GLU A 16 -9.87 7.94 -3.41
C GLU A 16 -10.71 7.27 -2.31
N GLU A 17 -11.87 7.86 -2.04
CA GLU A 17 -12.74 7.47 -0.91
C GLU A 17 -13.25 6.02 -1.02
N ARG A 18 -13.44 5.50 -2.24
CA ARG A 18 -13.99 4.16 -2.44
C ARG A 18 -13.00 3.09 -2.03
N SER A 19 -11.75 3.20 -2.46
CA SER A 19 -10.63 2.36 -2.07
C SER A 19 -10.34 2.47 -0.58
N LEU A 20 -10.56 3.64 0.01
CA LEU A 20 -10.47 3.82 1.45
C LEU A 20 -11.53 3.01 2.19
N ILE A 21 -12.81 3.15 1.81
CA ILE A 21 -13.92 2.46 2.48
C ILE A 21 -13.83 0.94 2.26
N PHE A 22 -13.73 0.50 1.01
CA PHE A 22 -13.70 -0.93 0.68
C PHE A 22 -12.41 -1.61 1.15
N GLY A 23 -11.28 -0.90 1.12
CA GLY A 23 -10.02 -1.40 1.66
C GLY A 23 -10.07 -1.59 3.18
N CYS A 24 -10.60 -0.60 3.91
CA CYS A 24 -10.77 -0.70 5.37
C CYS A 24 -11.78 -1.79 5.75
N LEU A 25 -12.91 -1.91 5.03
CA LEU A 25 -13.90 -2.95 5.29
C LEU A 25 -13.32 -4.35 5.11
N GLY A 26 -12.49 -4.55 4.07
CA GLY A 26 -11.84 -5.83 3.82
C GLY A 26 -10.76 -6.17 4.84
N SER A 27 -10.00 -5.19 5.33
CA SER A 27 -8.85 -5.44 6.19
C SER A 27 -9.19 -5.83 7.62
N LEU A 28 -10.31 -5.38 8.17
CA LEU A 28 -10.74 -5.71 9.53
C LEU A 28 -10.78 -7.23 9.80
N PRO A 29 -11.46 -8.07 9.00
CA PRO A 29 -11.44 -9.52 9.19
C PRO A 29 -10.08 -10.17 8.89
N GLY A 30 -9.19 -9.51 8.16
CA GLY A 30 -7.87 -10.03 7.82
C GLY A 30 -6.86 -9.96 8.97
N MET A 31 -7.11 -9.16 10.00
CA MET A 31 -6.19 -8.96 11.14
C MET A 31 -6.22 -10.14 12.12
N VAL A 32 -5.82 -11.33 11.66
CA VAL A 32 -5.77 -12.57 12.45
C VAL A 32 -4.40 -12.68 13.14
N ASP A 33 -4.37 -13.23 14.36
CA ASP A 33 -3.15 -13.39 15.16
C ASP A 33 -2.16 -14.34 14.49
N ASP A 34 -0.88 -13.95 14.44
CA ASP A 34 0.14 -14.66 13.68
C ASP A 34 1.29 -15.17 14.57
N TYR A 35 1.61 -16.46 14.42
CA TYR A 35 2.61 -17.20 15.18
C TYR A 35 4.03 -17.09 14.60
N LEU A 36 4.29 -16.10 13.75
CA LEU A 36 5.61 -15.89 13.15
C LEU A 36 6.62 -15.26 14.13
N ASP A 37 7.85 -15.74 14.04
CA ASP A 37 8.99 -15.22 14.79
C ASP A 37 9.40 -13.80 14.30
N ALA A 38 10.07 -13.04 15.16
CA ALA A 38 10.48 -11.67 14.85
C ALA A 38 11.41 -11.58 13.63
N ALA A 39 12.29 -12.56 13.42
CA ALA A 39 13.17 -12.59 12.25
C ALA A 39 12.39 -12.84 10.95
N GLN A 40 11.39 -13.71 11.00
CA GLN A 40 10.52 -14.03 9.86
C GLN A 40 9.67 -12.82 9.46
N LYS A 41 9.11 -12.10 10.44
CA LYS A 41 8.33 -10.87 10.22
C LYS A 41 9.15 -9.80 9.49
N LYS A 42 10.38 -9.55 9.94
CA LYS A 42 11.31 -8.61 9.29
C LYS A 42 11.63 -9.02 7.85
N MET A 43 11.91 -10.30 7.63
CA MET A 43 12.19 -10.84 6.30
C MET A 43 11.00 -10.67 5.34
N LEU A 44 9.79 -11.03 5.78
CA LEU A 44 8.58 -10.92 4.96
C LEU A 44 8.27 -9.47 4.62
N PHE A 45 8.39 -8.56 5.59
CA PHE A 45 8.25 -7.12 5.37
C PHE A 45 9.16 -6.65 4.23
N VAL A 46 10.47 -6.89 4.36
CA VAL A 46 11.46 -6.43 3.37
C VAL A 46 11.24 -7.09 2.00
N SER A 47 10.88 -8.38 1.97
CA SER A 47 10.67 -9.12 0.72
C SER A 47 9.46 -8.62 -0.06
N ILE A 48 8.33 -8.40 0.62
CA ILE A 48 7.10 -7.92 -0.02
C ILE A 48 7.31 -6.50 -0.54
N TRP A 49 7.88 -5.61 0.28
CA TRP A 49 8.15 -4.24 -0.14
C TRP A 49 9.15 -4.16 -1.31
N CYS A 50 10.21 -4.96 -1.29
CA CYS A 50 11.17 -5.04 -2.38
C CYS A 50 10.49 -5.47 -3.70
N SER A 51 9.65 -6.51 -3.66
CA SER A 51 8.91 -6.96 -4.85
C SER A 51 7.96 -5.89 -5.41
N PHE A 52 7.33 -5.13 -4.52
CA PHE A 52 6.45 -4.02 -4.85
C PHE A 52 7.23 -2.86 -5.49
N ALA A 53 8.38 -2.48 -4.92
CA ALA A 53 9.25 -1.46 -5.48
C ALA A 53 9.72 -1.82 -6.91
N ILE A 54 10.10 -3.08 -7.15
CA ILE A 54 10.47 -3.56 -8.49
C ILE A 54 9.27 -3.48 -9.45
N ALA A 55 8.07 -3.87 -9.01
CA ALA A 55 6.87 -3.77 -9.84
C ALA A 55 6.51 -2.32 -10.19
N LEU A 56 6.63 -1.40 -9.24
CA LEU A 56 6.48 0.04 -9.49
C LEU A 56 7.56 0.57 -10.43
N PHE A 57 8.81 0.14 -10.29
CA PHE A 57 9.90 0.53 -11.18
C PHE A 57 9.61 0.14 -12.62
N LEU A 58 9.21 -1.11 -12.84
CA LEU A 58 8.84 -1.59 -14.16
C LEU A 58 7.66 -0.81 -14.75
N LEU A 59 6.69 -0.43 -13.91
CA LEU A 59 5.56 0.37 -14.34
C LEU A 59 5.97 1.80 -14.72
N ASN A 60 6.79 2.46 -13.90
CA ASN A 60 7.25 3.83 -14.14
C ASN A 60 8.21 3.95 -15.33
N SER A 61 8.90 2.87 -15.69
CA SER A 61 9.71 2.81 -16.90
C SER A 61 8.87 2.90 -18.19
N GLN A 62 7.56 2.66 -18.13
CA GLN A 62 6.64 2.80 -19.28
C GLN A 62 6.14 4.26 -19.38
N GLY A 63 7.03 5.16 -19.79
CA GLY A 63 6.91 6.62 -19.67
C GLY A 63 5.74 7.38 -20.35
N LYS A 64 4.68 6.74 -20.82
CA LYS A 64 3.52 7.40 -21.48
C LYS A 64 2.16 6.88 -21.01
N ARG A 65 1.93 6.84 -19.70
CA ARG A 65 0.63 6.42 -19.12
C ARG A 65 -0.22 7.62 -18.74
N MET A 66 -1.48 7.65 -19.20
CA MET A 66 -2.51 8.49 -18.60
C MET A 66 -2.84 7.91 -17.21
N THR A 67 -2.62 8.72 -16.18
CA THR A 67 -2.99 8.40 -14.79
C THR A 67 -4.21 9.19 -14.41
N TYR A 68 -5.14 8.56 -13.69
CA TYR A 68 -6.40 9.19 -13.28
C TYR A 68 -6.33 9.65 -11.83
N PRO A 69 -7.00 10.77 -11.47
CA PRO A 69 -7.10 11.19 -10.08
C PRO A 69 -8.08 10.33 -9.27
N VAL A 70 -9.04 9.68 -9.93
CA VAL A 70 -10.09 8.83 -9.32
C VAL A 70 -10.26 7.58 -10.17
N ILE A 71 -10.66 6.45 -9.57
CA ILE A 71 -10.95 5.20 -10.29
C ILE A 71 -12.04 5.47 -11.35
N PRO A 72 -11.73 5.39 -12.67
CA PRO A 72 -12.73 5.60 -13.72
C PRO A 72 -13.70 4.41 -13.75
N ASP A 73 -14.97 4.64 -14.10
CA ASP A 73 -16.04 3.63 -14.21
C ASP A 73 -16.09 2.61 -13.06
N PHE A 74 -16.61 3.06 -11.92
CA PHE A 74 -16.71 2.23 -10.72
C PHE A 74 -17.83 1.20 -10.86
N LYS A 75 -17.45 -0.01 -11.27
CA LYS A 75 -18.32 -1.19 -11.34
C LYS A 75 -18.19 -2.02 -10.05
N PRO A 76 -19.23 -2.76 -9.64
CA PRO A 76 -19.21 -3.56 -8.39
C PRO A 76 -18.08 -4.60 -8.34
N TRP A 77 -17.61 -5.10 -9.49
CA TRP A 77 -16.45 -6.00 -9.52
C TRP A 77 -15.17 -5.34 -8.97
N LYS A 78 -14.99 -4.02 -9.20
CA LYS A 78 -13.84 -3.26 -8.67
C LYS A 78 -13.91 -3.14 -7.16
N ALA A 79 -15.13 -2.98 -6.61
CA ALA A 79 -15.37 -2.97 -5.17
C ALA A 79 -15.00 -4.33 -4.55
N VAL A 80 -15.39 -5.43 -5.18
CA VAL A 80 -15.03 -6.79 -4.73
C VAL A 80 -13.52 -6.98 -4.72
N VAL A 81 -12.82 -6.55 -5.77
CA VAL A 81 -11.35 -6.61 -5.82
C VAL A 81 -10.72 -5.80 -4.68
N LEU A 82 -11.22 -4.60 -4.39
CA LEU A 82 -10.74 -3.77 -3.28
C LEU A 82 -10.97 -4.42 -1.91
N ILE A 83 -12.12 -5.06 -1.70
CA ILE A 83 -12.42 -5.78 -0.45
C ILE A 83 -11.49 -6.99 -0.28
N ILE A 84 -11.33 -7.81 -1.32
CA ILE A 84 -10.44 -8.99 -1.29
C ILE A 84 -8.99 -8.55 -1.05
N THR A 85 -8.57 -7.48 -1.71
CA THR A 85 -7.24 -6.90 -1.53
C THR A 85 -7.06 -6.35 -0.12
N GLY A 86 -8.08 -5.69 0.42
CA GLY A 86 -8.11 -5.24 1.81
C GLY A 86 -7.96 -6.41 2.78
N PHE A 87 -8.65 -7.52 2.54
CA PHE A 87 -8.54 -8.74 3.36
C PHE A 87 -7.15 -9.35 3.33
N ILE A 88 -6.58 -9.58 2.14
CA ILE A 88 -5.21 -10.09 1.98
C ILE A 88 -4.21 -9.12 2.62
N GLY A 89 -4.40 -7.81 2.41
CA GLY A 89 -3.61 -6.77 3.03
C GLY A 89 -3.71 -6.80 4.56
N GLY A 90 -4.89 -7.09 5.11
CA GLY A 90 -5.14 -7.21 6.55
C GLY A 90 -4.32 -8.34 7.16
N VAL A 91 -4.28 -9.49 6.49
CA VAL A 91 -3.41 -10.62 6.87
C VAL A 91 -1.94 -10.20 6.86
N PHE A 92 -1.51 -9.48 5.82
CA PHE A 92 -0.15 -8.95 5.76
C PHE A 92 0.14 -7.90 6.83
N THR A 93 -0.85 -7.09 7.21
CA THR A 93 -0.72 -6.12 8.30
C THR A 93 -0.55 -6.80 9.65
N SER A 94 -1.14 -7.98 9.89
CA SER A 94 -0.94 -8.71 11.15
C SER A 94 0.53 -9.01 11.47
N PHE A 95 1.36 -9.30 10.46
CA PHE A 95 2.76 -9.65 10.67
C PHE A 95 3.76 -8.59 10.24
N ALA A 96 3.46 -7.83 9.18
CA ALA A 96 4.35 -6.81 8.63
C ALA A 96 4.03 -5.40 9.18
N GLY A 97 2.87 -5.21 9.79
CA GLY A 97 2.42 -3.91 10.30
C GLY A 97 1.88 -2.96 9.23
N SER A 98 2.25 -3.09 7.94
CA SER A 98 1.85 -2.16 6.85
C SER A 98 1.33 -2.84 5.57
N GLY A 99 0.80 -4.06 5.67
CA GLY A 99 0.39 -4.87 4.51
C GLY A 99 -0.75 -4.26 3.68
N VAL A 100 -1.79 -3.73 4.33
CA VAL A 100 -2.92 -3.10 3.65
C VAL A 100 -2.50 -1.91 2.81
N ASP A 101 -1.55 -1.11 3.31
CA ASP A 101 -0.99 0.05 2.58
C ASP A 101 -0.42 -0.40 1.23
N ILE A 102 0.51 -1.37 1.26
CA ILE A 102 1.15 -1.91 0.05
C ILE A 102 0.12 -2.50 -0.91
N CYS A 103 -0.81 -3.32 -0.41
CA CYS A 103 -1.79 -4.01 -1.25
C CYS A 103 -2.76 -3.04 -1.92
N ILE A 104 -3.33 -2.11 -1.15
CA ILE A 104 -4.27 -1.11 -1.67
C ILE A 104 -3.54 -0.13 -2.60
N PHE A 105 -2.34 0.31 -2.24
CA PHE A 105 -1.54 1.18 -3.10
C PHE A 105 -1.22 0.48 -4.42
N SER A 106 -0.80 -0.79 -4.38
CA SER A 106 -0.47 -1.58 -5.56
C SER A 106 -1.68 -1.77 -6.47
N ILE A 107 -2.85 -2.13 -5.96
CA ILE A 107 -4.04 -2.30 -6.80
C ILE A 107 -4.48 -0.96 -7.39
N THR A 108 -4.50 0.10 -6.59
CA THR A 108 -4.96 1.42 -7.03
C THR A 108 -4.03 2.03 -8.09
N THR A 109 -2.71 1.87 -7.95
CA THR A 109 -1.72 2.37 -8.93
C THR A 109 -1.50 1.44 -10.13
N LEU A 110 -1.33 0.13 -9.90
CA LEU A 110 -1.02 -0.84 -10.96
C LEU A 110 -2.28 -1.22 -11.76
N LEU A 111 -3.37 -1.60 -11.08
CA LEU A 111 -4.60 -2.12 -11.69
C LEU A 111 -5.51 -0.99 -12.19
N PHE A 112 -5.78 0.02 -11.35
CA PHE A 112 -6.71 1.11 -11.68
C PHE A 112 -6.06 2.36 -12.27
N ARG A 113 -4.72 2.38 -12.40
CA ARG A 113 -3.93 3.52 -12.93
C ARG A 113 -4.20 4.85 -12.23
N VAL A 114 -4.59 4.81 -10.95
CA VAL A 114 -4.72 6.03 -10.16
C VAL A 114 -3.33 6.61 -9.93
N SER A 115 -3.22 7.93 -9.99
CA SER A 115 -1.94 8.60 -9.80
C SER A 115 -1.37 8.33 -8.41
N GLU A 116 -0.05 8.16 -8.32
CA GLU A 116 0.68 7.96 -7.08
C GLU A 116 0.47 9.14 -6.12
N LYS A 117 0.26 10.34 -6.67
CA LYS A 117 -0.06 11.57 -5.94
C LYS A 117 -1.36 11.48 -5.14
N THR A 118 -2.35 10.76 -5.66
CA THR A 118 -3.64 10.50 -4.96
C THR A 118 -3.58 9.21 -4.14
N ALA A 119 -2.90 8.18 -4.65
CA ALA A 119 -2.82 6.88 -3.99
C ALA A 119 -2.05 6.96 -2.65
N THR A 120 -0.93 7.68 -2.60
CA THR A 120 -0.10 7.83 -1.40
C THR A 120 -0.87 8.40 -0.21
N PRO A 121 -1.53 9.58 -0.30
CA PRO A 121 -2.31 10.09 0.82
C PRO A 121 -3.51 9.19 1.15
N THR A 122 -4.11 8.52 0.17
CA THR A 122 -5.21 7.58 0.40
C THR A 122 -4.76 6.42 1.30
N THR A 123 -3.62 5.80 0.99
CA THR A 123 -3.17 4.62 1.73
C THR A 123 -2.57 4.96 3.09
N VAL A 124 -1.95 6.13 3.25
CA VAL A 124 -1.56 6.66 4.56
C VAL A 124 -2.76 6.77 5.50
N VAL A 125 -3.91 7.23 4.97
CA VAL A 125 -5.15 7.30 5.76
C VAL A 125 -5.68 5.90 6.09
N VAL A 126 -5.74 5.00 5.11
CA VAL A 126 -6.16 3.60 5.32
C VAL A 126 -5.31 2.93 6.40
N MET A 127 -3.99 3.09 6.33
CA MET A 127 -3.05 2.57 7.31
C MET A 127 -3.28 3.18 8.68
N GLY A 128 -3.56 4.49 8.75
CA GLY A 128 -3.88 5.17 10.00
C GLY A 128 -5.15 4.64 10.66
N LEU A 129 -6.22 4.41 9.89
CA LEU A 129 -7.48 3.86 10.38
C LEU A 129 -7.31 2.41 10.83
N ASN A 130 -6.65 1.56 10.04
CA ASN A 130 -6.41 0.17 10.42
C ASN A 130 -5.51 0.03 11.65
N SER A 131 -4.49 0.89 11.78
CA SER A 131 -3.63 0.86 12.97
C SER A 131 -4.41 1.26 14.23
N MET A 132 -5.36 2.20 14.13
CA MET A 132 -6.25 2.55 15.25
C MET A 132 -7.15 1.39 15.64
N VAL A 133 -7.80 0.74 14.67
CA VAL A 133 -8.69 -0.40 14.95
C VAL A 133 -7.90 -1.60 15.47
N GLY A 134 -6.77 -1.93 14.85
CA GLY A 134 -5.90 -3.02 15.30
C GLY A 134 -5.37 -2.82 16.72
N THR A 135 -4.94 -1.59 17.06
CA THR A 135 -4.50 -1.25 18.43
C THR A 135 -5.67 -1.36 19.41
N TYR A 136 -6.85 -0.87 19.04
CA TYR A 136 -8.06 -0.97 19.86
C TYR A 136 -8.44 -2.43 20.13
N CYS A 137 -8.50 -3.26 19.09
CA CYS A 137 -8.77 -4.69 19.22
C CYS A 137 -7.73 -5.39 20.11
N ARG A 138 -6.44 -5.09 19.95
CA ARG A 138 -5.38 -5.73 20.74
C ARG A 138 -5.42 -5.35 22.23
N ILE A 139 -5.64 -4.07 22.53
CA ILE A 139 -5.69 -3.57 23.92
C ILE A 139 -6.99 -4.00 24.61
N VAL A 140 -8.14 -3.80 23.96
CA VAL A 140 -9.45 -3.96 24.60
C VAL A 140 -9.95 -5.41 24.53
N TRP A 141 -9.75 -6.10 23.40
CA TRP A 141 -10.33 -7.43 23.17
C TRP A 141 -9.41 -8.55 23.64
N TYR A 142 -8.12 -8.47 23.29
CA TYR A 142 -7.15 -9.53 23.63
C TYR A 142 -6.52 -9.35 25.01
N GLY A 143 -6.47 -8.12 25.55
CA GLY A 143 -6.06 -7.82 26.92
C GLY A 143 -4.61 -8.21 27.30
N ASN A 144 -3.82 -8.74 26.36
CA ASN A 144 -2.51 -9.34 26.61
C ASN A 144 -1.42 -8.64 25.80
N VAL A 145 -1.31 -7.33 25.98
CA VAL A 145 -0.27 -6.53 25.34
C VAL A 145 0.95 -6.48 26.26
N SER A 146 2.10 -6.96 25.76
CA SER A 146 3.37 -6.85 26.47
C SER A 146 3.69 -5.40 26.83
N GLU A 147 4.19 -5.17 28.04
CA GLU A 147 4.58 -3.84 28.52
C GLU A 147 5.63 -3.18 27.60
N LEU A 148 6.56 -3.98 27.06
CA LEU A 148 7.55 -3.55 26.07
C LEU A 148 6.90 -3.05 24.77
N ALA A 149 5.82 -3.68 24.31
CA ALA A 149 5.08 -3.23 23.13
C ALA A 149 4.38 -1.88 23.38
N MET A 150 3.89 -1.65 24.61
CA MET A 150 3.30 -0.38 25.02
C MET A 150 4.35 0.74 25.12
N GLU A 151 5.56 0.44 25.60
CA GLU A 151 6.67 1.40 25.62
C GLU A 151 7.11 1.81 24.21
N TYR A 152 7.25 0.83 23.31
CA TYR A 152 7.54 1.12 21.89
C TYR A 152 6.44 1.95 21.24
N LEU A 153 5.17 1.67 21.56
CA LEU A 153 4.06 2.49 21.08
C LEU A 153 4.16 3.94 21.60
N LYS A 154 4.48 4.15 22.89
CA LYS A 154 4.66 5.49 23.47
C LYS A 154 5.77 6.29 22.78
N VAL A 155 6.93 5.67 22.52
CA VAL A 155 8.07 6.33 21.88
C VAL A 155 7.82 6.63 20.41
N THR A 156 7.02 5.81 19.72
CA THR A 156 6.73 5.99 18.29
C THR A 156 5.60 7.00 18.01
N ILE A 157 4.70 7.26 18.97
CA ILE A 157 3.63 8.26 18.82
C ILE A 157 4.14 9.64 18.32
N PRO A 158 5.12 10.32 18.98
CA PRO A 158 5.53 11.66 18.56
C PRO A 158 6.14 11.67 17.15
N VAL A 159 6.92 10.64 16.83
CA VAL A 159 7.52 10.44 15.51
C VAL A 159 6.43 10.24 14.46
N ALA A 160 5.46 9.36 14.71
CA ALA A 160 4.38 9.07 13.77
C ALA A 160 3.42 10.25 13.60
N VAL A 161 3.13 11.01 14.66
CA VAL A 161 2.23 12.18 14.63
C VAL A 161 2.85 13.33 13.83
N SER A 162 4.17 13.49 13.85
CA SER A 162 4.87 14.55 13.11
C SER A 162 5.23 14.14 11.67
N MET A 163 5.77 12.93 11.47
CA MET A 163 6.24 12.50 10.14
C MET A 163 5.12 12.03 9.21
N ALA A 164 4.04 11.41 9.70
CA ALA A 164 2.97 10.95 8.81
C ALA A 164 2.24 12.08 8.07
N PRO A 165 1.87 13.20 8.72
CA PRO A 165 1.32 14.36 8.01
C PRO A 165 2.34 15.06 7.12
N PHE A 166 3.61 15.13 7.54
CA PHE A 166 4.66 15.70 6.70
C PHE A 166 4.86 14.87 5.42
N GLY A 167 4.89 13.55 5.53
CA GLY A 167 4.98 12.65 4.38
C GLY A 167 3.80 12.78 3.42
N SER A 168 2.56 12.85 3.93
CA SER A 168 1.39 13.04 3.08
C SER A 168 1.35 14.42 2.42
N PHE A 169 1.75 15.48 3.14
CA PHE A 169 1.90 16.83 2.61
C PHE A 169 2.88 16.86 1.45
N VAL A 170 4.09 16.34 1.68
CA VAL A 170 5.18 16.32 0.70
C VAL A 170 4.80 15.48 -0.51
N GLY A 171 4.18 14.32 -0.28
CA GLY A 171 3.72 13.45 -1.37
C GLY A 171 2.61 14.07 -2.22
N SER A 172 1.78 14.94 -1.65
CA SER A 172 0.77 15.68 -2.43
C SER A 172 1.34 16.80 -3.31
N HIS A 173 2.60 17.21 -3.14
CA HIS A 173 3.21 18.29 -3.92
C HIS A 173 4.21 17.79 -4.95
N PHE A 174 4.89 16.67 -4.69
CA PHE A 174 5.89 16.15 -5.61
C PHE A 174 5.32 15.50 -6.86
N HIS A 175 6.12 15.53 -7.93
CA HIS A 175 5.82 14.81 -9.16
C HIS A 175 5.86 13.30 -8.91
N ARG A 176 4.99 12.53 -9.59
CA ARG A 176 4.85 11.06 -9.38
C ARG A 176 6.17 10.28 -9.45
N GLN A 177 7.10 10.70 -10.31
CA GLN A 177 8.40 10.04 -10.46
C GLN A 177 9.33 10.30 -9.26
N VAL A 178 9.22 11.46 -8.62
CA VAL A 178 9.98 11.79 -7.41
C VAL A 178 9.49 10.96 -6.24
N LEU A 179 8.17 10.82 -6.10
CA LEU A 179 7.56 9.91 -5.12
C LEU A 179 8.06 8.48 -5.27
N ALA A 180 8.05 7.97 -6.52
CA ALA A 180 8.53 6.63 -6.81
C ALA A 180 10.03 6.47 -6.47
N CYS A 181 10.85 7.49 -6.76
CA CYS A 181 12.26 7.51 -6.40
C CYS A 181 12.46 7.37 -4.88
N PHE A 182 11.69 8.11 -4.07
CA PHE A 182 11.73 7.98 -2.61
C PHE A 182 11.40 6.57 -2.15
N VAL A 183 10.38 5.93 -2.73
CA VAL A 183 10.03 4.54 -2.42
C VAL A 183 11.20 3.60 -2.74
N TYR A 184 11.86 3.76 -3.89
CA TYR A 184 13.01 2.91 -4.24
C TYR A 184 14.19 3.08 -3.29
N VAL A 185 14.48 4.33 -2.87
CA VAL A 185 15.56 4.62 -1.93
C VAL A 185 15.25 4.06 -0.54
N LEU A 186 14.02 4.24 -0.06
CA LEU A 186 13.59 3.68 1.23
C LEU A 186 13.68 2.14 1.21
N GLU A 187 13.34 1.50 0.11
CA GLU A 187 13.46 0.05 -0.01
C GLU A 187 14.89 -0.46 -0.15
N ALA A 188 15.76 0.30 -0.82
CA ALA A 188 17.18 -0.02 -0.80
C ALA A 188 17.72 -0.01 0.64
N PHE A 189 17.33 1.00 1.44
CA PHE A 189 17.71 1.06 2.85
C PHE A 189 17.07 -0.06 3.69
N SER A 190 15.82 -0.46 3.43
CA SER A 190 15.16 -1.55 4.15
C SER A 190 15.87 -2.89 3.94
N VAL A 191 16.27 -3.18 2.68
CA VAL A 191 17.03 -4.38 2.31
C VAL A 191 18.43 -4.36 2.93
N VAL A 192 19.15 -3.25 2.81
CA VAL A 192 20.48 -3.10 3.42
C VAL A 192 20.41 -3.23 4.93
N GLY A 193 19.41 -2.60 5.58
CA GLY A 193 19.18 -2.71 7.01
C GLY A 193 18.95 -4.15 7.46
N PHE A 194 18.17 -4.92 6.70
CA PHE A 194 18.00 -6.35 6.95
C PHE A 194 19.30 -7.14 6.80
N LEU A 195 20.09 -6.89 5.76
CA LEU A 195 21.39 -7.58 5.56
C LEU A 195 22.41 -7.26 6.66
N ILE A 196 22.41 -6.03 7.18
CA ILE A 196 23.28 -5.62 8.30
C ILE A 196 22.96 -6.42 9.58
N THR A 197 21.71 -6.84 9.78
CA THR A 197 21.33 -7.68 10.94
C THR A 197 21.87 -9.11 10.88
N GLN A 198 22.66 -9.47 9.86
CA GLN A 198 23.29 -10.78 9.68
C GLN A 198 22.29 -11.95 9.82
N PRO A 199 21.20 -11.95 9.03
CA PRO A 199 20.22 -13.03 9.08
C PRO A 199 20.85 -14.34 8.59
N PRO A 200 20.43 -15.49 9.13
CA PRO A 200 20.92 -16.79 8.67
C PRO A 200 20.58 -17.01 7.20
N TRP A 201 21.46 -17.73 6.49
CA TRP A 201 21.41 -17.89 5.02
C TRP A 201 20.07 -18.43 4.51
N HIS A 202 19.40 -19.29 5.27
CA HIS A 202 18.11 -19.85 4.87
C HIS A 202 17.00 -18.79 4.80
N LEU A 203 17.01 -17.78 5.67
CA LEU A 203 16.05 -16.67 5.60
C LEU A 203 16.31 -15.78 4.38
N ILE A 204 17.57 -15.61 3.97
CA ILE A 204 17.90 -14.85 2.76
C ILE A 204 17.36 -15.56 1.52
N VAL A 205 17.54 -16.89 1.44
CA VAL A 205 17.04 -17.70 0.32
C VAL A 205 15.51 -17.69 0.28
N ILE A 206 14.84 -17.91 1.42
CA ILE A 206 13.38 -17.85 1.50
C ILE A 206 12.89 -16.45 1.09
N GLY A 207 13.52 -15.39 1.62
CA GLY A 207 13.22 -14.01 1.27
C GLY A 207 13.30 -13.75 -0.23
N ALA A 208 14.39 -14.16 -0.88
CA ALA A 208 14.57 -14.03 -2.33
C ALA A 208 13.51 -14.80 -3.13
N VAL A 209 13.13 -15.99 -2.68
CA VAL A 209 12.02 -16.75 -3.28
C VAL A 209 10.70 -16.02 -3.11
N THR A 210 10.39 -15.47 -1.93
CA THR A 210 9.18 -14.64 -1.74
C THR A 210 9.18 -13.40 -2.63
N VAL A 211 10.33 -12.72 -2.79
CA VAL A 211 10.45 -11.58 -3.72
C VAL A 211 10.10 -12.02 -5.14
N PHE A 212 10.63 -13.17 -5.60
CA PHE A 212 10.36 -13.67 -6.95
C PHE A 212 8.89 -13.97 -7.19
N PHE A 213 8.22 -14.68 -6.26
CA PHE A 213 6.79 -14.97 -6.36
C PHE A 213 5.93 -13.71 -6.28
N ALA A 214 6.22 -12.82 -5.32
CA ALA A 214 5.47 -11.58 -5.15
C ALA A 214 5.65 -10.64 -6.36
N PHE A 215 6.86 -10.57 -6.92
CA PHE A 215 7.11 -9.85 -8.16
C PHE A 215 6.29 -10.43 -9.32
N GLY A 216 6.24 -11.75 -9.47
CA GLY A 216 5.40 -12.41 -10.47
C GLY A 216 3.92 -12.03 -10.34
N LEU A 217 3.40 -12.01 -9.11
CA LEU A 217 2.02 -11.60 -8.82
C LEU A 217 1.77 -10.13 -9.17
N PHE A 218 2.63 -9.21 -8.71
CA PHE A 218 2.49 -7.78 -9.02
C PHE A 218 2.67 -7.50 -10.52
N TYR A 219 3.54 -8.25 -11.20
CA TYR A 219 3.69 -8.19 -12.65
C TYR A 219 2.41 -8.62 -13.38
N MET A 220 1.77 -9.71 -12.94
CA MET A 220 0.48 -10.13 -13.51
C MET A 220 -0.59 -9.05 -13.31
N ILE A 221 -0.69 -8.47 -12.11
CA ILE A 221 -1.63 -7.37 -11.82
C ILE A 221 -1.37 -6.18 -12.74
N SER A 222 -0.10 -5.80 -12.92
CA SER A 222 0.28 -4.72 -13.83
C SER A 222 -0.14 -4.99 -15.27
N ARG A 223 0.01 -6.25 -15.75
CA ARG A 223 -0.43 -6.67 -17.08
C ARG A 223 -1.96 -6.71 -17.23
N LEU A 224 -2.68 -7.15 -16.20
CA LEU A 224 -4.15 -7.08 -16.16
C LEU A 224 -4.64 -5.63 -16.21
N GLY A 225 -4.01 -4.74 -15.44
CA GLY A 225 -4.32 -3.31 -15.45
C GLY A 225 -4.11 -2.66 -16.81
N LYS A 226 -3.10 -3.11 -17.57
CA LYS A 226 -2.92 -2.68 -18.97
C LYS A 226 -4.08 -3.12 -19.87
N ARG A 227 -4.49 -4.39 -19.81
CA ARG A 227 -5.61 -4.91 -20.61
C ARG A 227 -6.96 -4.26 -20.28
N ILE A 228 -7.25 -4.06 -19.01
CA ILE A 228 -8.51 -3.41 -18.56
C ILE A 228 -8.60 -1.98 -19.08
N MET A 229 -7.46 -1.29 -19.14
CA MET A 229 -7.41 0.10 -19.61
C MET A 229 -7.48 0.20 -21.13
N GLU A 230 -6.83 -0.70 -21.86
CA GLU A 230 -7.03 -0.81 -23.32
C GLU A 230 -8.53 -1.05 -23.64
N ALA A 231 -9.23 -1.89 -22.86
CA ALA A 231 -10.65 -2.13 -23.02
C ALA A 231 -11.56 -0.94 -22.65
N LEU A 232 -11.09 0.00 -21.82
CA LEU A 232 -11.80 1.22 -21.42
C LEU A 232 -11.50 2.40 -22.36
N GLU A 233 -10.28 2.51 -22.89
CA GLU A 233 -9.85 3.57 -23.82
C GLU A 233 -10.49 3.39 -25.21
N VAL A 234 -10.66 2.15 -25.69
CA VAL A 234 -11.30 1.83 -26.99
C VAL A 234 -12.71 2.44 -27.13
N PRO A 235 -13.66 2.24 -26.19
CA PRO A 235 -15.00 2.82 -26.31
C PRO A 235 -15.03 4.35 -26.18
N ILE A 236 -14.12 4.98 -25.43
CA ILE A 236 -14.07 6.44 -25.28
C ILE A 236 -13.63 7.12 -26.59
N ILE A 237 -12.65 6.54 -27.30
CA ILE A 237 -12.22 7.05 -28.61
C ILE A 237 -13.36 6.91 -29.64
N ILE A 238 -14.09 5.80 -29.61
CA ILE A 238 -15.25 5.59 -30.49
C ILE A 238 -16.35 6.63 -30.20
N ALA A 239 -16.66 6.88 -28.92
CA ALA A 239 -17.67 7.87 -28.53
C ALA A 239 -17.29 9.32 -28.87
N THR A 240 -16.01 9.68 -28.76
CA THR A 240 -15.51 11.01 -29.16
C THR A 240 -15.45 11.17 -30.68
N SER A 241 -15.15 10.10 -31.44
CA SER A 241 -15.22 10.14 -32.91
C SER A 241 -16.66 10.23 -33.45
N ALA A 242 -17.63 9.65 -32.74
CA ALA A 242 -19.05 9.66 -33.11
C ALA A 242 -19.79 10.97 -32.77
N THR A 243 -19.20 11.83 -31.92
CA THR A 243 -19.75 13.15 -31.59
C THR A 243 -19.13 14.29 -32.42
N SER A 244 -18.07 13.99 -33.18
CA SER A 244 -17.39 14.91 -34.10
C SER A 244 -17.76 14.70 -35.58
N ALA A 245 -18.74 13.83 -35.88
CA ALA A 245 -19.30 13.58 -37.21
C ALA A 245 -20.79 13.94 -37.21
#